data_AF-A0A2T5DFA9-F1
#
_entry.id   AF-A0A2T5DFA9-F1
#
_cell.length_a   1.000
_cell.length_b   1.000
_cell.length_c   1.000
_cell.angle_alpha   90.00
_cell.angle_beta   90.00
_cell.angle_gamma   90.00
#
_symmetry.space_group_name_H-M   'P 1'
#
loop_
_entity.id
_entity.type
_entity.pdbx_description
1 polymer ?
#
loop_
_entity_poly.entity_id
_entity_poly.type
_entity_poly.pdbx_seq_one_letter_code
_entity_poly.pdbx_strand_id
1 'polypeptide(L)'
;MNEKEMKEYYEKIKKEDEVDLDWLIALKRIELDDRRNLLNLVIVILVSGAMLILPNFLFVDIEFKSIIGTVKLFVWYIFILSCAVISYRKYKKNVGKVLAELEVLEYIKKQQLSK
;
A
#
# COMPACT_ATOMS: atom_id res chain seq x y z
N MET A 1 -10.85 -0.91 -6.05
CA MET A 1 -11.89 -1.92 -6.31
C MET A 1 -12.77 -1.38 -7.43
N ASN A 2 -13.20 -2.21 -8.37
CA ASN A 2 -14.20 -1.79 -9.36
C ASN A 2 -15.63 -2.00 -8.82
N GLU A 3 -16.63 -1.39 -9.45
CA GLU A 3 -18.03 -1.45 -9.01
C GLU A 3 -18.59 -2.89 -8.94
N LYS A 4 -18.17 -3.75 -9.88
CA LYS A 4 -18.56 -5.16 -9.92
C LYS A 4 -18.04 -5.93 -8.70
N GLU A 5 -16.77 -5.73 -8.35
CA GLU A 5 -16.14 -6.31 -7.16
C GLU A 5 -16.83 -5.85 -5.87
N MET A 6 -17.24 -4.58 -5.79
CA MET A 6 -18.00 -4.08 -4.63
C MET A 6 -19.36 -4.75 -4.50
N LYS A 7 -20.05 -4.93 -5.63
CA LYS A 7 -21.36 -5.58 -5.67
C LYS A 7 -21.27 -7.06 -5.31
N GLU A 8 -20.26 -7.77 -5.82
CA GLU A 8 -20.00 -9.17 -5.46
C GLU A 8 -19.69 -9.33 -3.96
N TYR A 9 -18.90 -8.40 -3.39
CA TYR A 9 -18.61 -8.41 -1.95
C TYR A 9 -19.86 -8.16 -1.10
N TYR A 10 -20.69 -7.18 -1.48
CA TYR A 10 -21.96 -6.90 -0.82
C TYR A 10 -22.91 -8.11 -0.83
N GLU A 11 -23.11 -8.73 -2.00
CA GLU A 11 -23.97 -9.91 -2.15
C GLU A 11 -23.44 -11.11 -1.35
N LYS A 12 -22.13 -11.25 -1.21
CA LYS A 12 -21.53 -12.30 -0.38
C LYS A 12 -21.89 -12.10 1.10
N ILE A 13 -21.66 -10.91 1.64
CA ILE A 13 -21.95 -10.60 3.05
C ILE A 13 -23.44 -10.74 3.34
N LYS A 14 -24.31 -10.30 2.44
CA LYS A 14 -25.77 -10.39 2.60
C LYS A 14 -26.29 -11.84 2.65
N LYS A 15 -25.57 -12.81 2.09
CA LYS A 15 -25.93 -14.24 2.10
C LYS A 15 -25.43 -14.97 3.35
N GLU A 16 -24.52 -14.37 4.11
CA GLU A 16 -24.00 -14.96 5.34
C GLU A 16 -24.89 -14.47 6.50
N ASP A 17 -25.93 -15.24 6.84
CA ASP A 17 -27.00 -14.90 7.80
C ASP A 17 -26.52 -14.67 9.26
N GLU A 18 -25.30 -15.08 9.62
CA GLU A 18 -24.80 -15.06 11.01
C GLU A 18 -23.57 -14.16 11.23
N VAL A 19 -23.30 -13.23 10.31
CA VAL A 19 -22.06 -12.45 10.42
C VAL A 19 -22.26 -11.21 11.28
N ASP A 20 -21.56 -11.18 12.42
CA ASP A 20 -21.40 -9.98 13.21
C ASP A 20 -20.63 -8.91 12.39
N LEU A 21 -21.39 -7.94 11.90
CA LEU A 21 -20.88 -6.81 11.11
C LEU A 21 -19.88 -5.97 11.90
N ASP A 22 -20.03 -5.86 13.22
CA ASP A 22 -19.13 -5.07 14.06
C ASP A 22 -17.79 -5.75 14.20
N TRP A 23 -17.81 -7.08 14.35
CA TRP A 23 -16.61 -7.91 14.31
C TRP A 23 -15.89 -7.81 12.96
N LEU A 24 -16.61 -7.92 11.84
CA LEU A 24 -16.03 -7.79 10.50
C LEU A 24 -15.40 -6.41 10.25
N ILE A 25 -16.08 -5.33 10.66
CA ILE A 25 -15.56 -3.98 10.52
C ILE A 25 -14.28 -3.82 11.36
N ALA A 26 -14.26 -4.34 12.59
CA ALA A 26 -13.08 -4.30 13.45
C ALA A 26 -11.89 -5.03 12.81
N LEU A 27 -12.10 -6.25 12.30
CA LEU A 27 -11.07 -7.01 11.60
C LEU A 27 -10.52 -6.25 10.38
N LYS A 28 -11.40 -5.64 9.59
CA LYS A 28 -10.99 -4.89 8.40
C LYS A 28 -10.24 -3.58 8.74
N ARG A 29 -10.57 -2.93 9.86
CA ARG A 29 -9.80 -1.79 10.37
C ARG A 29 -8.41 -2.19 10.82
N ILE A 30 -8.28 -3.29 11.55
CA ILE A 30 -6.96 -3.85 11.93
C ILE A 30 -6.16 -4.19 10.66
N GLU A 31 -6.77 -4.87 9.69
CA GLU A 31 -6.11 -5.19 8.42
C GLU A 31 -5.64 -3.93 7.66
N LEU A 32 -6.42 -2.85 7.71
CA LEU A 32 -6.06 -1.57 7.10
C LEU A 32 -4.84 -0.95 7.79
N ASP A 33 -4.82 -0.95 9.12
CA ASP A 33 -3.71 -0.40 9.91
C ASP A 33 -2.43 -1.24 9.76
N ASP A 34 -2.54 -2.57 9.77
CA ASP A 34 -1.41 -3.47 9.53
C ASP A 34 -0.82 -3.26 8.13
N ARG A 35 -1.66 -3.13 7.10
CA ARG A 35 -1.19 -2.86 5.74
C ARG A 35 -0.50 -1.51 5.65
N ARG A 36 -1.01 -0.47 6.32
CA ARG A 36 -0.36 0.86 6.40
C ARG A 36 0.98 0.77 7.11
N ASN A 37 1.05 0.09 8.25
CA ASN A 37 2.26 -0.05 9.05
C ASN A 37 3.35 -0.87 8.35
N LEU A 38 2.99 -2.00 7.73
CA LEU A 38 3.92 -2.80 6.94
C LEU A 38 4.52 -1.98 5.79
N LEU A 39 3.71 -1.15 5.15
CA LEU A 39 4.16 -0.28 4.06
C LEU A 39 5.08 0.84 4.55
N ASN A 40 4.76 1.47 5.68
CA ASN A 40 5.65 2.44 6.32
C ASN A 40 7.01 1.80 6.66
N LEU A 41 7.00 0.58 7.20
CA LEU A 41 8.21 -0.18 7.48
C LEU A 41 9.02 -0.47 6.21
N VAL A 42 8.38 -0.92 5.13
CA VAL A 42 9.05 -1.18 3.83
C VAL A 42 9.64 0.10 3.25
N ILE A 43 8.93 1.24 3.32
CA ILE A 43 9.44 2.53 2.87
C ILE A 43 10.66 2.95 3.69
N VAL A 44 10.59 2.84 5.02
CA VAL A 44 11.72 3.18 5.91
C VAL A 44 12.93 2.30 5.60
N ILE A 45 12.74 0.99 5.41
CA ILE A 45 13.83 0.07 5.05
C ILE A 45 14.40 0.41 3.67
N LEU A 46 13.55 0.69 2.67
CA LEU A 46 13.99 1.09 1.33
C LEU A 46 14.79 2.39 1.36
N VAL A 47 14.29 3.43 2.03
CA VAL A 47 14.96 4.72 2.15
C VAL A 47 16.28 4.57 2.91
N SER A 48 16.26 3.87 4.05
CA SER A 48 17.46 3.68 4.87
C SER A 48 18.52 2.84 4.14
N GLY A 49 18.13 1.73 3.52
CA GLY A 49 19.03 0.87 2.75
C GLY A 49 19.55 1.54 1.48
N ALA A 50 18.70 2.27 0.76
CA ALA A 50 19.08 3.00 -0.45
C ALA A 50 19.93 4.24 -0.16
N MET A 51 19.83 4.86 1.02
CA MET A 51 20.68 5.99 1.40
C MET A 51 22.00 5.57 2.06
N LEU A 52 22.05 4.45 2.78
CA LEU A 52 23.23 4.08 3.57
C LEU A 52 24.09 2.98 2.92
N ILE A 53 23.47 1.99 2.29
CA ILE A 53 24.17 0.74 1.89
C ILE A 53 24.56 0.78 0.41
N LEU A 54 23.61 1.13 -0.48
CA LEU A 54 23.88 1.10 -1.91
C LEU A 54 24.81 2.21 -2.43
N PRO A 55 24.81 3.44 -1.88
CA PRO A 55 25.75 4.46 -2.32
C PRO A 55 27.19 4.04 -2.04
N ASN A 56 27.44 3.48 -0.86
CA ASN A 56 28.77 2.96 -0.51
C ASN A 56 29.17 1.73 -1.33
N PHE A 57 28.24 0.94 -1.87
CA PHE A 57 28.58 -0.24 -2.70
C PHE A 57 28.73 0.09 -4.19
N LEU A 58 27.87 0.96 -4.74
CA LEU A 58 27.86 1.31 -6.16
C LEU A 58 28.84 2.44 -6.51
N PHE A 59 29.24 3.25 -5.52
CA PHE A 59 30.07 4.45 -5.70
C PHE A 59 31.43 4.38 -4.99
N VAL A 60 31.92 3.19 -4.61
CA VAL A 60 33.24 3.00 -3.97
C VAL A 60 34.36 3.73 -4.71
N ASP A 61 34.34 3.74 -6.05
CA ASP A 61 35.39 4.31 -6.90
C ASP A 61 34.91 5.45 -7.82
N ILE A 62 33.82 6.14 -7.45
CA ILE A 62 33.27 7.20 -8.30
C ILE A 62 33.88 8.54 -7.93
N GLU A 63 34.86 8.99 -8.73
CA GLU A 63 35.27 10.38 -8.73
C GLU A 63 34.09 11.25 -9.19
N PHE A 64 33.47 11.97 -8.27
CA PHE A 64 32.33 12.87 -8.52
C PHE A 64 32.63 14.00 -9.53
N LYS A 65 33.88 14.14 -9.98
CA LYS A 65 34.31 15.06 -11.05
C LYS A 65 34.20 14.47 -12.46
N SER A 66 33.99 13.15 -12.58
CA SER A 66 33.87 12.45 -13.85
C SER A 66 32.43 12.43 -14.38
N ILE A 67 32.25 12.63 -15.69
CA ILE A 67 30.96 12.51 -16.39
C ILE A 67 30.29 11.15 -16.11
N ILE A 68 31.09 10.09 -15.98
CA ILE A 68 30.61 8.73 -15.70
C ILE A 68 29.98 8.65 -14.30
N GLY A 69 30.53 9.37 -13.32
CA GLY A 69 29.99 9.44 -11.97
C GLY A 69 28.64 10.14 -11.92
N THR A 70 28.51 11.26 -12.62
CA THR A 70 27.26 12.03 -12.71
C THR A 70 26.14 11.23 -13.38
N VAL A 71 26.45 10.48 -14.45
CA VAL A 71 25.47 9.61 -15.12
C VAL A 71 25.00 8.48 -14.20
N LYS A 72 25.91 7.86 -13.45
CA LYS A 72 25.54 6.79 -12.49
C LYS A 72 24.63 7.30 -11.37
N LEU A 73 24.89 8.50 -10.82
CA LEU A 73 24.01 9.15 -9.85
C LEU A 73 22.63 9.44 -10.43
N PHE A 74 22.57 9.93 -11.66
CA PHE A 74 21.30 10.26 -12.31
C PHE A 74 20.45 9.02 -12.56
N VAL A 75 21.05 7.93 -13.05
CA VAL A 75 20.37 6.63 -13.23
C VAL A 75 19.88 6.08 -11.88
N TRP A 76 20.69 6.22 -10.84
CA TRP A 76 20.32 5.81 -9.48
C TRP A 76 19.11 6.59 -8.95
N TYR A 77 19.08 7.90 -9.16
CA TYR A 77 17.94 8.74 -8.78
C TYR A 77 16.65 8.35 -9.52
N ILE A 78 16.74 8.11 -10.83
CA ILE A 78 15.61 7.60 -11.63
C ILE A 78 15.13 6.24 -11.10
N PHE A 79 16.06 5.36 -10.74
CA PHE A 79 15.72 4.05 -10.19
C PHE A 79 14.94 4.18 -8.87
N ILE A 80 15.41 5.00 -7.92
CA ILE A 80 14.68 5.23 -6.65
C ILE A 80 13.28 5.80 -6.90
N LEU A 81 13.15 6.79 -7.79
CA LEU A 81 11.86 7.35 -8.17
C LEU A 81 10.92 6.28 -8.75
N SER A 82 11.45 5.39 -9.61
CA SER A 82 10.67 4.31 -10.20
C SER A 82 10.18 3.30 -9.14
N CYS A 83 11.04 2.93 -8.19
CA CYS A 83 10.69 2.07 -7.05
C CYS A 83 9.62 2.72 -6.16
N ALA A 84 9.73 4.02 -5.91
CA ALA A 84 8.74 4.77 -5.11
C ALA A 84 7.37 4.78 -5.81
N VAL A 85 7.32 5.04 -7.12
CA VAL A 85 6.07 5.06 -7.90
C VAL A 85 5.41 3.68 -7.94
N ILE A 86 6.17 2.61 -8.17
CA ILE A 86 5.63 1.24 -8.19
C ILE A 86 5.08 0.86 -6.82
N SER A 87 5.83 1.17 -5.76
CA SER A 87 5.41 0.95 -4.37
C SER A 87 4.12 1.69 -4.05
N TYR A 88 4.02 2.97 -4.45
CA TYR A 88 2.81 3.78 -4.25
C TYR A 88 1.60 3.23 -5.02
N ARG A 89 1.78 2.79 -6.28
CA ARG A 89 0.68 2.19 -7.06
C ARG A 89 0.15 0.91 -6.40
N LYS A 90 1.07 0.05 -5.93
CA LYS A 90 0.71 -1.19 -5.22
C LYS A 90 0.04 -0.89 -3.88
N TYR A 91 0.50 0.14 -3.16
CA TYR A 91 -0.13 0.67 -1.96
C TYR A 91 -1.58 1.08 -2.22
N LYS A 92 -1.80 1.96 -3.20
CA LYS A 92 -3.13 2.50 -3.52
C LYS A 92 -4.11 1.38 -3.86
N LYS A 93 -3.65 0.35 -4.57
CA LYS A 93 -4.47 -0.82 -4.91
C LYS A 93 -4.83 -1.66 -3.69
N ASN A 94 -3.86 -1.96 -2.83
CA ASN A 94 -4.07 -2.85 -1.67
C ASN A 94 -4.88 -2.17 -0.56
N VAL A 95 -4.49 -0.96 -0.16
CA VAL A 95 -5.20 -0.19 0.87
C VAL A 95 -6.57 0.23 0.37
N GLY A 96 -6.67 0.68 -0.89
CA GLY A 96 -7.95 1.07 -1.49
C GLY A 96 -8.94 -0.08 -1.62
N LYS A 97 -8.49 -1.34 -1.71
CA LYS A 97 -9.38 -2.51 -1.68
C LYS A 97 -10.00 -2.69 -0.29
N VAL A 98 -9.18 -2.73 0.75
CA VAL A 98 -9.65 -2.89 2.14
C VAL A 98 -10.56 -1.72 2.56
N LEU A 99 -10.24 -0.50 2.13
CA LEU A 99 -11.05 0.68 2.40
C LEU A 99 -12.43 0.60 1.74
N ALA A 100 -12.50 0.12 0.50
CA ALA A 100 -13.77 -0.07 -0.19
C ALA A 100 -14.60 -1.22 0.42
N GLU A 101 -13.96 -2.30 0.89
CA GLU A 101 -14.64 -3.35 1.66
C GLU A 101 -15.24 -2.79 2.97
N LEU A 102 -14.51 -1.91 3.67
CA LEU A 102 -15.00 -1.21 4.86
C LEU A 102 -16.21 -0.32 4.57
N GLU A 103 -16.16 0.47 3.49
CA GLU A 103 -17.28 1.35 3.11
C GLU A 103 -18.57 0.55 2.85
N VAL A 104 -18.46 -0.62 2.22
CA VAL A 104 -19.60 -1.52 1.99
C VAL A 104 -20.16 -2.05 3.31
N LEU A 105 -19.30 -2.47 4.24
CA LEU A 105 -19.73 -2.97 5.55
C LEU A 105 -20.40 -1.87 6.40
N GLU A 106 -19.82 -0.66 6.43
CA GLU A 106 -20.42 0.48 7.13
C GLU A 106 -21.77 0.88 6.50
N TYR A 107 -21.92 0.78 5.19
CA TYR A 107 -23.18 1.00 4.49
C TYR A 107 -24.25 -0.03 4.88
N ILE A 108 -23.91 -1.32 4.90
CA ILE A 108 -24.83 -2.40 5.33
C ILE A 108 -25.27 -2.16 6.78
N LYS A 109 -24.33 -1.86 7.68
CA LYS A 109 -24.63 -1.57 9.09
C LYS A 109 -25.61 -0.40 9.23
N LYS A 110 -25.40 0.69 8.47
CA LYS A 110 -26.33 1.84 8.46
C LYS A 110 -27.74 1.45 7.99
N GLN A 111 -27.86 0.61 6.97
CA GLN A 111 -29.17 0.13 6.51
C GLN A 111 -29.88 -0.75 7.54
N GLN A 112 -29.15 -1.58 8.29
CA GLN A 112 -29.74 -2.40 9.35
C GLN A 112 -30.18 -1.56 10.55
N LEU A 113 -29.42 -0.52 10.92
CA LEU A 113 -29.77 0.39 12.01
C LEU A 113 -30.94 1.34 11.68
N SER A 114 -31.24 1.57 10.39
CA SER A 114 -32.36 2.41 9.97
C SER A 114 -33.67 1.65 9.76
N LYS A 115 -33.71 0.36 10.09
CA LYS A 115 -34.92 -0.47 10.13
C LYS A 115 -35.39 -0.63 11.56
#